data_AF-A0A1C3CV15-F1
#
_entry.id   AF-A0A1C3CV15-F1
#
_cell.length_a   1.000
_cell.length_b   1.000
_cell.length_c   1.000
_cell.angle_alpha   90.00
_cell.angle_beta   90.00
_cell.angle_gamma   90.00
#
_symmetry.space_group_name_H-M   'P 1'
#
loop_
_entity.id
_entity.type
_entity.pdbx_description
1 polymer ?
#
loop_
_entity_poly.entity_id
_entity_poly.type
_entity_poly.pdbx_seq_one_letter_code
_entity_poly.pdbx_strand_id
1 'polypeptide(L)'
;MKSNQSLAPIETTIPLLEPVRIYTAKELAVMRRSRMLACIEAQEAFYLMEHTTKMGGQAIEIRRQLEEGVLLIQVKEKSRTRYKVNGEFIAPRIIRQLEKRGLVKLGGAKK
;
A
#
# COMPACT_ATOMS: atom_id res chain seq x y z
N MET A 1 -27.08 18.44 27.36
CA MET A 1 -26.33 18.89 26.17
C MET A 1 -25.11 18.00 26.01
N LYS A 2 -25.08 17.09 25.03
CA LYS A 2 -23.88 16.27 24.77
C LYS A 2 -22.89 17.18 24.03
N SER A 3 -21.77 17.50 24.67
CA SER A 3 -20.66 18.23 24.07
C SER A 3 -20.21 17.46 22.84
N ASN A 4 -20.54 17.96 21.64
CA ASN A 4 -19.89 17.59 20.40
C ASN A 4 -18.45 18.09 20.47
N GLN A 5 -17.60 17.37 21.22
CA GLN A 5 -16.17 17.55 21.09
C GLN A 5 -15.83 17.19 19.65
N SER A 6 -15.43 18.20 18.87
CA SER A 6 -14.75 18.01 17.61
C SER A 6 -13.49 17.20 17.90
N LEU A 7 -13.57 15.87 17.81
CA LEU A 7 -12.40 15.02 17.84
C LEU A 7 -11.45 15.54 16.76
N ALA A 8 -10.29 16.03 17.20
CA ALA A 8 -9.27 16.52 16.29
C ALA A 8 -8.93 15.41 15.27
N PRO A 9 -8.65 15.75 14.01
CA PRO A 9 -8.26 14.78 13.01
C PRO A 9 -7.04 13.98 13.50
N ILE A 10 -7.14 12.65 13.48
CA ILE A 10 -6.00 11.78 13.81
C ILE A 10 -5.24 11.53 12.51
N GLU A 11 -3.99 11.96 12.47
CA GLU A 11 -3.08 11.71 11.35
C GLU A 11 -2.18 10.52 11.68
N THR A 12 -2.08 9.58 10.75
CA THR A 12 -1.25 8.37 10.89
C THR A 12 -0.43 8.17 9.63
N THR A 13 0.89 8.13 9.78
CA THR A 13 1.78 7.85 8.67
C THR A 13 1.72 6.37 8.29
N ILE A 14 1.47 6.08 7.02
CA ILE A 14 1.48 4.73 6.45
C ILE A 14 2.83 4.55 5.74
N PRO A 15 3.68 3.61 6.19
CA PRO A 15 4.94 3.35 5.52
C PRO A 15 4.71 2.72 4.14
N LEU A 16 5.58 3.05 3.19
CA LEU A 16 5.72 2.28 1.97
C LEU A 16 6.33 0.92 2.33
N LEU A 17 5.68 -0.15 1.92
CA LEU A 17 6.19 -1.51 2.04
C LEU A 17 7.04 -1.83 0.81
N GLU A 18 8.06 -2.67 1.02
CA GLU A 18 8.88 -3.15 -0.09
C GLU A 18 8.02 -3.94 -1.09
N PRO A 19 8.24 -3.78 -2.40
CA PRO A 19 7.60 -4.63 -3.40
C PRO A 19 8.01 -6.08 -3.17
N VAL A 20 7.20 -7.02 -3.70
CA VAL A 20 7.54 -8.44 -3.64
C VAL A 20 8.92 -8.66 -4.25
N ARG A 21 9.86 -9.15 -3.43
CA ARG A 21 11.21 -9.49 -3.90
C ARG A 21 11.12 -10.65 -4.89
N ILE A 22 11.67 -10.43 -6.09
CA ILE A 22 11.82 -11.47 -7.11
C ILE A 22 13.17 -12.16 -6.89
N TYR A 23 13.12 -13.41 -6.46
CA TYR A 23 14.28 -14.26 -6.28
C TYR A 23 14.65 -14.94 -7.59
N THR A 24 15.95 -15.07 -7.84
CA THR A 24 16.49 -15.86 -8.94
C THR A 24 16.33 -17.35 -8.67
N ALA A 25 16.37 -18.17 -9.73
CA ALA A 25 16.35 -19.63 -9.60
C ALA A 25 17.45 -20.16 -8.67
N LYS A 26 18.64 -19.54 -8.70
CA LYS A 26 19.78 -19.90 -7.84
C LYS A 26 19.48 -19.61 -6.36
N GLU A 27 18.90 -18.45 -6.06
CA GLU A 27 18.50 -18.09 -4.70
C GLU A 27 17.38 -18.99 -4.17
N LEU A 28 16.39 -19.33 -5.01
CA LEU A 28 15.31 -20.24 -4.63
C LEU A 28 15.82 -21.66 -4.34
N ALA A 29 16.78 -22.15 -5.12
CA ALA A 29 17.34 -23.50 -5.00
C ALA A 29 18.06 -23.74 -3.66
N VAL A 30 18.58 -22.69 -3.01
CA VAL A 30 19.24 -22.79 -1.69
C VAL A 30 18.27 -22.60 -0.52
N MET A 31 16.99 -22.32 -0.78
CA MET A 31 15.99 -22.16 0.29
C MET A 31 15.42 -23.49 0.76
N ARG A 32 14.94 -23.51 2.02
CA ARG A 32 14.10 -24.60 2.50
C ARG A 32 12.84 -24.70 1.63
N ARG A 33 12.45 -25.92 1.23
CA ARG A 33 11.30 -26.18 0.33
C ARG A 33 10.03 -25.41 0.66
N SER A 34 9.65 -25.32 1.93
CA SER A 34 8.46 -24.55 2.36
C SER A 34 8.58 -23.05 2.08
N ARG A 35 9.77 -22.47 2.27
CA ARG A 35 10.05 -21.06 1.97
C ARG A 35 10.13 -20.81 0.47
N MET A 36 10.77 -21.72 -0.27
CA MET A 36 10.85 -21.66 -1.73
C MET A 36 9.45 -21.60 -2.36
N LEU A 37 8.54 -22.49 -1.96
CA LEU A 37 7.16 -22.53 -2.46
C LEU A 37 6.42 -21.22 -2.15
N ALA A 38 6.50 -20.71 -0.92
CA ALA A 38 5.87 -19.45 -0.56
C ALA A 38 6.43 -18.26 -1.36
N CYS A 39 7.73 -18.24 -1.65
CA CYS A 39 8.34 -17.22 -2.49
C CYS A 39 7.88 -17.31 -3.95
N ILE A 40 7.78 -18.52 -4.51
CA ILE A 40 7.26 -18.75 -5.86
C ILE A 40 5.80 -18.26 -5.96
N GLU A 41 4.93 -18.67 -5.03
CA GLU A 41 3.53 -18.25 -5.00
C GLU A 41 3.39 -16.73 -4.91
N ALA A 42 4.19 -16.07 -4.06
CA ALA A 42 4.19 -14.62 -3.95
C ALA A 42 4.65 -13.92 -5.24
N GLN A 43 5.69 -14.45 -5.90
CA GLN A 43 6.17 -13.93 -7.18
C GLN A 43 5.15 -14.11 -8.30
N GLU A 44 4.51 -15.27 -8.40
CA GLU A 44 3.48 -15.56 -9.39
C GLU A 44 2.25 -14.66 -9.19
N ALA A 45 1.81 -14.48 -7.94
CA ALA A 45 0.72 -13.57 -7.61
C ALA A 45 1.06 -12.11 -7.98
N PHE A 46 2.29 -11.67 -7.69
CA PHE A 46 2.77 -10.34 -8.07
C PHE A 46 2.81 -10.17 -9.60
N TYR A 47 3.37 -11.15 -10.32
CA TYR A 47 3.45 -11.14 -11.79
C TYR A 47 2.05 -11.07 -12.42
N LEU A 48 1.14 -11.95 -12.00
CA LEU A 48 -0.22 -11.98 -12.51
C LEU A 48 -0.91 -10.64 -12.26
N MET A 49 -0.77 -10.07 -11.06
CA MET A 49 -1.39 -8.80 -10.69
C MET A 49 -0.87 -7.61 -11.51
N GLU A 50 0.45 -7.53 -11.75
CA GLU A 50 1.04 -6.48 -12.59
C GLU A 50 0.65 -6.62 -14.08
N HIS A 51 0.60 -7.85 -14.60
CA HIS A 51 0.27 -8.09 -16.01
C HIS A 51 -1.23 -8.00 -16.33
N THR A 52 -2.10 -8.29 -15.35
CA THR A 52 -3.56 -8.24 -15.55
C THR A 52 -4.18 -6.91 -15.12
N THR A 53 -3.49 -6.12 -14.29
CA THR A 53 -4.01 -4.83 -13.83
C THR A 53 -3.05 -3.70 -14.16
N LYS A 54 -3.48 -2.77 -15.03
CA LYS A 54 -2.74 -1.53 -15.27
C LYS A 54 -2.94 -0.58 -14.10
N MET A 55 -1.84 -0.09 -13.52
CA MET A 55 -1.87 0.99 -12.55
C MET A 55 -2.13 2.31 -13.28
N GLY A 56 -3.05 3.13 -12.77
CA GLY A 56 -3.31 4.45 -13.36
C GLY A 56 -2.09 5.36 -13.19
N GLY A 57 -1.85 6.28 -14.14
CA GLY A 57 -0.69 7.17 -14.10
C GLY A 57 -0.54 7.94 -12.79
N GLN A 58 -1.66 8.36 -12.18
CA GLN A 58 -1.65 9.00 -10.85
C GLN A 58 -1.16 8.08 -9.73
N ALA A 59 -1.48 6.78 -9.76
CA ALA A 59 -1.01 5.84 -8.75
C ALA A 59 0.49 5.54 -8.91
N ILE A 60 0.99 5.52 -10.16
CA ILE A 60 2.42 5.40 -10.45
C ILE A 60 3.18 6.61 -9.89
N GLU A 61 2.66 7.81 -10.12
CA GLU A 61 3.28 9.05 -9.62
C GLU A 61 3.31 9.08 -8.09
N ILE A 62 2.20 8.73 -7.42
CA ILE A 62 2.18 8.64 -5.96
C ILE A 62 3.19 7.59 -5.47
N ARG A 63 3.26 6.42 -6.09
CA ARG A 63 4.26 5.40 -5.72
C ARG A 63 5.67 5.97 -5.77
N ARG A 64 6.02 6.66 -6.86
CA ARG A 64 7.34 7.28 -7.04
C ARG A 64 7.63 8.31 -5.94
N GLN A 65 6.67 9.17 -5.61
CA GLN A 65 6.82 10.14 -4.52
C GLN A 65 7.09 9.46 -3.17
N LEU A 66 6.41 8.34 -2.88
CA LEU A 66 6.66 7.57 -1.67
C LEU A 66 8.06 6.92 -1.67
N GLU A 67 8.53 6.44 -2.83
CA GLU A 67 9.89 5.92 -3.00
C GLU A 67 10.96 7.01 -2.82
N GLU A 68 10.65 8.26 -3.19
CA GLU A 68 11.48 9.45 -2.98
C GLU A 68 11.43 9.98 -1.53
N GLY A 69 10.66 9.33 -0.64
CA GLY A 69 10.61 9.63 0.79
C GLY A 69 9.43 10.52 1.22
N VAL A 70 8.49 10.83 0.32
CA VAL A 70 7.25 11.52 0.69
C VAL A 70 6.38 10.60 1.52
N LEU A 71 5.76 11.12 2.58
CA LEU A 71 4.95 10.33 3.49
C LEU A 71 3.50 10.22 3.00
N LEU A 72 2.96 8.99 3.00
CA LEU A 72 1.53 8.76 2.90
C LEU A 72 0.90 8.94 4.29
N ILE A 73 -0.01 9.89 4.44
CA ILE A 73 -0.69 10.18 5.71
C ILE A 73 -2.15 9.79 5.59
N GLN A 74 -2.62 8.93 6.48
CA GLN A 74 -4.04 8.65 6.67
C GLN A 74 -4.61 9.63 7.69
N VAL A 75 -5.63 10.38 7.29
CA VAL A 75 -6.36 11.31 8.14
C VAL A 75 -7.72 10.72 8.46
N LYS A 76 -7.98 10.48 9.75
CA LYS A 76 -9.27 10.00 10.25
C LYS A 76 -10.03 11.12 10.95
N GLU A 77 -11.21 11.44 10.41
CA GLU A 77 -12.13 12.43 10.97
C GLU A 77 -13.49 11.79 11.20
N LYS A 78 -13.82 11.52 12.47
CA LYS A 78 -15.06 10.81 12.87
C LYS A 78 -15.20 9.47 12.13
N SER A 79 -16.02 9.42 11.06
CA SER A 79 -16.26 8.23 10.22
C SER A 79 -15.55 8.26 8.87
N ARG A 80 -14.92 9.39 8.50
CA ARG A 80 -14.28 9.58 7.20
C ARG A 80 -12.80 9.27 7.29
N THR A 81 -12.30 8.55 6.29
CA THR A 81 -10.87 8.29 6.08
C THR A 81 -10.44 9.01 4.81
N ARG A 82 -9.45 9.89 4.91
CA ARG A 82 -8.82 10.58 3.79
C ARG A 82 -7.34 10.25 3.77
N TYR A 83 -6.71 10.44 2.62
CA TYR A 83 -5.28 10.20 2.44
C TYR A 83 -4.64 11.47 1.93
N LYS A 84 -3.47 11.81 2.49
CA LYS A 84 -2.65 12.92 2.05
C LYS A 84 -1.29 12.42 1.57
N VAL A 85 -0.79 13.02 0.51
CA VAL A 85 0.58 12.87 0.03
C VAL A 85 1.06 14.27 -0.30
N ASN A 86 2.24 14.67 0.18
CA ASN A 86 2.78 16.01 0.00
C ASN A 86 1.81 17.15 0.40
N GLY A 87 1.02 16.96 1.47
CA GLY A 87 0.03 17.93 1.93
C GLY A 87 -1.29 17.96 1.13
N GLU A 88 -1.37 17.30 -0.02
CA GLU A 88 -2.57 17.26 -0.86
C GLU A 88 -3.43 16.02 -0.61
N PHE A 89 -4.75 16.18 -0.66
CA PHE A 89 -5.67 15.07 -0.49
C PHE A 89 -5.80 14.22 -1.76
N ILE A 90 -5.49 12.94 -1.65
CA ILE A 90 -5.55 11.97 -2.73
C ILE A 90 -6.83 11.14 -2.65
N ALA A 91 -7.44 10.86 -3.81
CA ALA A 91 -8.65 10.04 -3.87
C ALA A 91 -8.37 8.62 -3.36
N PRO A 92 -9.22 8.04 -2.48
CA PRO A 92 -9.03 6.70 -1.92
C PRO A 92 -8.86 5.60 -2.98
N ARG A 93 -9.49 5.75 -4.15
CA ARG A 93 -9.36 4.80 -5.28
C ARG A 93 -7.93 4.68 -5.81
N ILE A 94 -7.11 5.73 -5.69
CA ILE A 94 -5.71 5.76 -6.14
C ILE A 94 -4.86 5.00 -5.12
N ILE A 95 -5.01 5.32 -3.83
CA ILE A 95 -4.27 4.65 -2.75
C ILE A 95 -4.63 3.16 -2.65
N ARG A 96 -5.88 2.78 -2.94
CA ARG A 96 -6.29 1.36 -3.03
C ARG A 96 -5.56 0.59 -4.15
N GLN A 97 -5.08 1.25 -5.21
CA GLN A 97 -4.28 0.56 -6.23
C GLN A 97 -2.90 0.17 -5.70
N LEU A 98 -2.33 0.98 -4.79
CA LEU A 98 -1.09 0.68 -4.08
C LEU A 98 -1.31 -0.43 -3.04
N GLU A 99 -2.43 -0.39 -2.32
CA GLU A 99 -2.78 -1.44 -1.35
C GLU A 99 -2.96 -2.81 -2.01
N LYS A 100 -3.66 -2.87 -3.16
CA LYS A 100 -3.81 -4.12 -3.93
C LYS A 100 -2.48 -4.73 -4.38
N ARG A 101 -1.44 -3.89 -4.49
CA ARG A 101 -0.07 -4.28 -4.86
C ARG A 101 0.79 -4.69 -3.67
N GLY A 102 0.23 -4.64 -2.45
CA GLY A 102 0.97 -4.87 -1.23
C GLY A 102 1.97 -3.76 -0.89
N LEU A 103 1.92 -2.62 -1.58
CA LEU A 103 2.85 -1.50 -1.37
C LEU A 103 2.50 -0.68 -0.13
N VAL A 104 1.25 -0.72 0.32
CA VAL A 104 0.80 -0.04 1.54
C VAL A 104 -0.28 -0.89 2.22
N LYS A 105 -0.44 -0.74 3.53
CA LYS A 105 -1.49 -1.43 4.29
C LYS A 105 -2.44 -0.40 4.89
N LEU A 106 -3.67 -0.32 4.39
CA LEU A 106 -4.62 0.70 4.86
C LEU A 106 -5.36 0.18 6.09
N GLY A 107 -5.22 0.90 7.22
CA GLY A 107 -5.94 0.61 8.45
C GLY A 107 -7.41 1.01 8.34
N GLY A 108 -8.25 0.16 7.77
CA GLY A 108 -9.68 0.45 7.61
C GLY A 108 -10.46 -0.44 6.63
N ALA A 109 -9.80 -1.35 5.92
CA ALA A 109 -10.48 -2.41 5.18
C ALA A 109 -11.05 -3.44 6.19
N LYS A 110 -12.20 -3.12 6.80
CA LYS A 110 -13.07 -4.19 7.30
C LYS A 110 -13.45 -5.02 6.06
N LYS A 111 -13.04 -6.28 6.07
CA LYS A 111 -13.62 -7.33 5.22
C LYS A 111 -15.13 -7.35 5.41
#